data_AF-A0A2N6VMM6-F1
#
_entry.id   AF-A0A2N6VMM6-F1
#
_cell.length_a   1.000
_cell.length_b   1.000
_cell.length_c   1.000
_cell.angle_alpha   90.00
_cell.angle_beta   90.00
_cell.angle_gamma   90.00
#
_symmetry.space_group_name_H-M   'P 1'
#
loop_
_entity.id
_entity.type
_entity.pdbx_description
1 polymer ?
#
loop_
_entity_poly.entity_id
_entity_poly.type
_entity_poly.pdbx_seq_one_letter_code
_entity_poly.pdbx_strand_id
1 'polypeptide(L)'
;MQVVLFTHVRSLIEHCSALADGVGVTLEVRSPDSGGWQNAVLILVGEDVTHAPATPGIPSVLVGAEGAGDDVWRAAARLGVDNVVVLPAGAEWLSQRMIQAVEPPRKPALTHGVIGGTGGAGASVLACAVARQSAESGVSTVLVDADALGGGLDVVLGCENIEGLRWPALASSRGRLRPSTLQDALPRQGNLSVLSWDRTLEADTSHITEGVFDAVIAASQQAFDFVVIDLPRHAPIEWAATCHSMTVVTPGRVRAAVATAAVAGRLTQVHSSIRVAVRESGRGGVDADLLAKAVGVELAGTFRDDVALGEKLDRGEGLPRGRTHLARFASYLFDDVYAEER
;
A
#
# COMPACT_ATOMS: atom_id res chain seq x y z
N MET A 1 1.97 -15.85 16.82
CA MET A 1 2.99 -14.90 17.32
C MET A 1 2.29 -13.99 18.29
N GLN A 2 2.76 -13.86 19.53
CA GLN A 2 2.06 -13.11 20.56
C GLN A 2 2.97 -12.09 21.25
N VAL A 3 2.40 -10.98 21.69
CA VAL A 3 3.07 -10.01 22.57
C VAL A 3 2.76 -10.43 24.00
N VAL A 4 3.76 -10.45 24.88
CA VAL A 4 3.56 -10.81 26.29
C VAL A 4 3.89 -9.60 27.15
N LEU A 5 2.98 -9.24 28.06
CA LEU A 5 3.18 -8.19 29.05
C LEU A 5 3.33 -8.79 30.44
N PHE A 6 4.47 -8.53 31.08
CA PHE A 6 4.74 -8.86 32.47
C PHE A 6 4.50 -7.65 33.36
N THR A 7 3.42 -7.64 34.15
CA THR A 7 3.14 -6.57 35.12
C THR A 7 1.98 -6.94 36.05
N HIS A 8 1.96 -6.37 37.24
CA HIS A 8 0.79 -6.29 38.13
C HIS A 8 0.07 -4.94 38.07
N VAL A 9 0.63 -3.95 37.37
CA VAL A 9 0.09 -2.59 37.32
C VAL A 9 -1.15 -2.55 36.42
N ARG A 10 -2.31 -2.41 37.03
CA ARG A 10 -3.61 -2.45 36.34
C ARG A 10 -3.74 -1.39 35.24
N SER A 11 -3.25 -0.17 35.45
CA SER A 11 -3.31 0.89 34.43
C SER A 11 -2.49 0.55 33.19
N LEU A 12 -1.32 -0.10 33.36
CA LEU A 12 -0.50 -0.56 32.24
C LEU A 12 -1.19 -1.70 31.49
N ILE A 13 -1.83 -2.63 32.20
CA ILE A 13 -2.62 -3.71 31.59
C ILE A 13 -3.75 -3.15 30.72
N GLU A 14 -4.51 -2.20 31.26
CA GLU A 14 -5.64 -1.57 30.56
C GLU A 14 -5.17 -0.80 29.33
N HIS A 15 -4.13 0.03 29.45
CA HIS A 15 -3.59 0.78 28.30
C HIS A 15 -2.96 -0.13 27.24
N CYS A 16 -2.11 -1.10 27.62
CA CYS A 16 -1.47 -1.98 26.64
C CYS A 16 -2.48 -2.87 25.93
N SER A 17 -3.49 -3.39 26.65
CA SER A 17 -4.57 -4.18 26.04
C SER A 17 -5.36 -3.33 25.03
N ALA A 18 -5.72 -2.10 25.39
CA ALA A 18 -6.44 -1.20 24.49
C ALA A 18 -5.63 -0.86 23.22
N LEU A 19 -4.31 -0.69 23.34
CA LEU A 19 -3.43 -0.48 22.18
C LEU A 19 -3.36 -1.73 21.32
N ALA A 20 -3.14 -2.90 21.93
CA ALA A 20 -3.05 -4.18 21.24
C ALA A 20 -4.34 -4.51 20.48
N ASP A 21 -5.51 -4.35 21.10
CA ASP A 21 -6.82 -4.51 20.47
C ASP A 21 -7.01 -3.51 19.31
N GLY A 22 -6.61 -2.26 19.52
CA GLY A 22 -6.69 -1.20 18.51
C GLY A 22 -5.83 -1.45 17.26
N VAL A 23 -4.80 -2.29 17.37
CA VAL A 23 -4.01 -2.77 16.22
C VAL A 23 -4.24 -4.25 15.93
N GLY A 24 -5.22 -4.89 16.57
CA GLY A 24 -5.59 -6.30 16.42
C GLY A 24 -4.52 -7.32 16.84
N VAL A 25 -3.53 -6.95 17.65
CA VAL A 25 -2.44 -7.82 18.12
C VAL A 25 -2.88 -8.57 19.37
N THR A 26 -2.62 -9.88 19.43
CA THR A 26 -2.87 -10.67 20.64
C THR A 26 -1.84 -10.32 21.72
N LEU A 27 -2.33 -9.73 22.81
CA LEU A 27 -1.56 -9.45 24.03
C LEU A 27 -1.89 -10.46 25.12
N GLU A 28 -0.86 -11.11 25.66
CA GLU A 28 -0.98 -12.04 26.78
C GLU A 28 -0.41 -11.39 28.04
N VAL A 29 -1.24 -11.18 29.05
CA VAL A 29 -0.83 -10.58 30.32
C VAL A 29 -0.41 -11.66 31.29
N ARG A 30 0.76 -11.48 31.89
CA ARG A 30 1.42 -12.46 32.75
C ARG A 30 1.94 -11.80 34.03
N SER A 31 2.04 -12.61 35.08
CA SER A 31 2.68 -12.19 36.33
C SER A 31 4.19 -12.06 36.12
N PRO A 32 4.88 -11.05 36.69
CA PRO A 32 6.33 -10.86 36.56
C PRO A 32 7.18 -12.11 36.80
N ASP A 33 6.76 -12.96 37.74
CA ASP A 33 7.48 -14.18 38.12
C ASP A 33 7.10 -15.42 37.30
N SER A 34 6.26 -15.27 36.26
CA SER A 34 5.72 -16.41 35.49
C SER A 34 6.48 -16.69 34.18
N GLY A 35 6.41 -17.94 33.72
CA GLY A 35 6.88 -18.35 32.39
C GLY A 35 5.81 -18.19 31.31
N GLY A 36 6.01 -18.83 30.15
CA GLY A 36 5.03 -18.84 29.05
C GLY A 36 5.37 -17.91 27.88
N TRP A 37 6.56 -17.31 27.88
CA TRP A 37 7.02 -16.41 26.82
C TRP A 37 7.62 -17.13 25.60
N GLN A 38 7.67 -18.46 25.56
CA GLN A 38 8.43 -19.21 24.54
C GLN A 38 7.94 -18.97 23.10
N ASN A 39 6.68 -18.53 22.92
CA ASN A 39 6.10 -18.17 21.62
C ASN A 39 5.97 -16.65 21.43
N ALA A 40 6.54 -15.86 22.34
CA ALA A 40 6.48 -14.41 22.30
C ALA A 40 7.42 -13.86 21.22
N VAL A 41 6.99 -12.78 20.58
CA VAL A 41 7.79 -12.05 19.59
C VAL A 41 8.18 -10.65 20.05
N LEU A 42 7.57 -10.20 21.14
CA LEU A 42 7.88 -8.96 21.85
C LEU A 42 7.53 -9.16 23.33
N ILE A 43 8.43 -8.75 24.21
CA ILE A 43 8.23 -8.74 25.64
C ILE A 43 8.01 -7.31 26.10
N LEU A 44 6.89 -7.07 26.77
CA LEU A 44 6.62 -5.82 27.48
C LEU A 44 6.81 -6.07 28.97
N VAL A 45 7.49 -5.15 29.64
CA VAL A 45 7.84 -5.25 31.05
C VAL A 45 7.30 -4.02 31.76
N GLY A 46 6.41 -4.19 32.73
CA GLY A 46 5.92 -3.09 33.54
C GLY A 46 7.01 -2.51 34.46
N GLU A 47 6.84 -1.26 34.86
CA GLU A 47 7.74 -0.58 35.79
C GLU A 47 7.85 -1.26 37.17
N ASP A 48 6.89 -2.11 37.54
CA ASP A 48 6.87 -2.89 38.77
C ASP A 48 7.76 -4.13 38.74
N VAL A 49 8.24 -4.53 37.56
CA VAL A 49 9.08 -5.71 37.39
C VAL A 49 10.50 -5.42 37.87
N THR A 50 10.99 -6.25 38.79
CA THR A 50 12.34 -6.11 39.36
C THR A 50 13.37 -7.05 38.74
N HIS A 51 12.90 -8.14 38.12
CA HIS A 51 13.72 -9.14 37.46
C HIS A 51 13.13 -9.42 36.07
N ALA A 52 13.90 -9.13 35.02
CA ALA A 52 13.44 -9.40 33.67
C ALA A 52 13.41 -10.92 33.42
N PRO A 53 12.38 -11.43 32.73
CA PRO A 53 12.42 -12.81 32.24
C PRO A 53 13.62 -12.96 31.29
N ALA A 54 14.37 -14.05 31.42
CA ALA A 54 15.49 -14.33 30.53
C ALA A 54 14.97 -14.73 29.14
N THR A 55 14.89 -13.77 28.22
CA THR A 55 14.32 -13.96 26.87
C THR A 55 15.34 -13.69 25.75
N PRO A 56 16.36 -14.57 25.56
CA PRO A 56 17.41 -14.32 24.58
C PRO A 56 16.87 -14.17 23.16
N GLY A 57 17.24 -13.07 22.48
CA GLY A 57 16.89 -12.83 21.08
C GLY A 57 15.46 -12.34 20.84
N ILE A 58 14.65 -12.14 21.89
CA ILE A 58 13.32 -11.53 21.76
C ILE A 58 13.42 -10.06 22.19
N PRO A 59 13.00 -9.10 21.34
CA PRO A 59 12.98 -7.70 21.71
C PRO A 59 12.13 -7.43 22.95
N SER A 60 12.60 -6.51 23.79
CA SER A 60 11.99 -6.16 25.07
C SER A 60 11.78 -4.65 25.22
N VAL A 61 10.67 -4.26 25.85
CA VAL A 61 10.31 -2.86 26.07
C VAL A 61 9.83 -2.70 27.51
N LEU A 62 10.41 -1.78 28.25
CA LEU A 62 9.85 -1.38 29.53
C LEU A 62 8.78 -0.31 29.34
N VAL A 63 7.61 -0.54 29.94
CA VAL A 63 6.44 0.32 29.87
C VAL A 63 6.27 1.00 31.24
N GLY A 64 6.42 2.32 31.27
CA GLY A 64 6.19 3.15 32.44
C GLY A 64 4.88 3.93 32.36
N ALA A 65 4.33 4.28 33.52
CA ALA A 65 3.20 5.18 33.62
C ALA A 65 3.66 6.65 33.67
N GLU A 66 2.79 7.57 33.26
CA GLU A 66 3.04 9.01 33.41
C GLU A 66 3.30 9.36 34.89
N GLY A 67 4.38 10.12 35.13
CA GLY A 67 4.84 10.48 36.48
C GLY A 67 5.89 9.55 37.09
N ALA A 68 6.29 8.47 36.40
CA ALA A 68 7.32 7.55 36.89
C ALA A 68 8.76 8.12 36.84
N GLY A 69 8.97 9.29 36.22
CA GLY A 69 10.23 10.05 36.29
C GLY A 69 11.47 9.32 35.74
N ASP A 70 12.65 9.67 36.25
CA ASP A 70 13.94 9.06 35.86
C ASP A 70 14.06 7.58 36.27
N ASP A 71 13.19 7.10 37.15
CA ASP A 71 13.28 5.75 37.72
C ASP A 71 12.97 4.66 36.69
N VAL A 72 12.14 4.97 35.68
CA VAL A 72 11.83 4.10 34.54
C VAL A 72 13.09 3.76 33.74
N TRP A 73 13.92 4.77 33.46
CA TRP A 73 15.16 4.62 32.70
C TRP A 73 16.21 3.84 33.49
N ARG A 74 16.30 4.07 34.81
CA ARG A 74 17.18 3.29 35.70
C ARG A 74 16.73 1.84 35.80
N ALA A 75 15.41 1.60 35.90
CA ALA A 75 14.86 0.25 35.90
C ALA A 75 15.18 -0.47 34.60
N ALA A 76 14.99 0.19 33.46
CA ALA A 76 15.31 -0.36 32.15
C ALA A 76 16.78 -0.76 32.01
N ALA A 77 17.70 0.11 32.45
CA ALA A 77 19.13 -0.17 32.43
C ALA A 77 19.52 -1.37 33.33
N ARG A 78 18.89 -1.51 34.51
CA ARG A 78 19.12 -2.68 35.38
C ARG A 78 18.58 -3.98 34.79
N LEU A 79 17.43 -3.90 34.11
CA LEU A 79 16.74 -5.04 33.52
C LEU A 79 17.33 -5.45 32.17
N GLY A 80 18.12 -4.58 31.53
CA GLY A 80 18.73 -4.83 30.23
C GLY A 80 17.70 -4.86 29.09
N VAL A 81 16.62 -4.09 29.20
CA VAL A 81 15.61 -4.01 28.13
C VAL A 81 16.10 -3.18 26.94
N ASP A 82 15.61 -3.46 25.74
CA ASP A 82 16.08 -2.78 24.53
C ASP A 82 15.56 -1.35 24.41
N ASN A 83 14.32 -1.10 24.87
CA ASN A 83 13.66 0.20 24.72
C ASN A 83 12.81 0.54 25.95
N VAL A 84 12.46 1.82 26.08
CA VAL A 84 11.59 2.35 27.12
C VAL A 84 10.48 3.17 26.48
N VAL A 85 9.25 3.01 26.98
CA VAL A 85 8.10 3.82 26.58
C VAL A 85 7.32 4.25 27.81
N VAL A 86 6.83 5.50 27.79
CA VAL A 86 5.97 6.05 28.84
C VAL A 86 4.59 6.31 28.26
N LEU A 87 3.55 5.75 28.87
CA LEU A 87 2.16 5.94 28.45
C LEU A 87 1.50 7.07 29.24
N PRO A 88 0.63 7.89 28.60
CA PRO A 88 0.07 7.70 27.25
C PRO A 88 0.92 8.27 26.09
N ALA A 89 1.95 9.08 26.37
CA ALA A 89 2.69 9.81 25.34
C ALA A 89 3.31 8.93 24.24
N GLY A 90 3.81 7.74 24.59
CA GLY A 90 4.43 6.80 23.66
C GLY A 90 3.48 5.74 23.05
N ALA A 91 2.17 5.93 23.15
CA ALA A 91 1.16 4.97 22.68
C ALA A 91 1.29 4.60 21.20
N GLU A 92 1.56 5.58 20.34
CA GLU A 92 1.72 5.37 18.90
C GLU A 92 2.96 4.53 18.59
N TRP A 93 4.09 4.87 19.21
CA TRP A 93 5.34 4.12 19.07
C TRP A 93 5.19 2.67 19.54
N LEU A 94 4.54 2.44 20.69
CA LEU A 94 4.32 1.09 21.21
C LEU A 94 3.42 0.27 20.28
N SER A 95 2.38 0.88 19.72
CA SER A 95 1.48 0.24 18.75
C SER A 95 2.25 -0.20 17.50
N GLN A 96 3.07 0.68 16.92
CA GLN A 96 3.91 0.33 15.78
C GLN A 96 4.92 -0.77 16.12
N ARG A 97 5.50 -0.73 17.32
CA ARG A 97 6.45 -1.77 17.78
C ARG A 97 5.78 -3.14 17.91
N MET A 98 4.55 -3.21 18.41
CA MET A 98 3.76 -4.45 18.47
C MET A 98 3.49 -5.01 17.06
N ILE A 99 3.10 -4.15 16.12
CA ILE A 99 2.87 -4.55 14.72
C ILE A 99 4.15 -5.13 14.11
N GLN A 100 5.28 -4.42 14.22
CA GLN A 100 6.57 -4.85 13.66
C GLN A 100 7.09 -6.16 14.27
N ALA A 101 6.77 -6.43 15.53
CA ALA A 101 7.19 -7.68 16.17
C ALA A 101 6.38 -8.89 15.67
N VAL A 102 5.07 -8.72 15.45
CA VAL A 102 4.18 -9.77 14.94
C VAL A 102 4.34 -9.96 13.43
N GLU A 103 4.58 -8.86 12.71
CA GLU A 103 4.78 -8.79 11.27
C GLU A 103 6.13 -8.11 10.99
N PRO A 104 7.25 -8.85 11.09
CA PRO A 104 8.56 -8.29 10.82
C PRO A 104 8.63 -7.75 9.39
N PRO A 105 9.27 -6.58 9.19
CA PRO A 105 9.32 -5.94 7.88
C PRO A 105 9.96 -6.87 6.85
N ARG A 106 9.33 -6.94 5.67
CA ARG A 106 9.82 -7.69 4.52
C ARG A 106 10.51 -6.75 3.54
N LYS A 107 11.15 -7.30 2.50
CA LYS A 107 11.56 -6.48 1.35
C LYS A 107 10.29 -5.77 0.85
N PRO A 108 10.26 -4.43 0.75
CA PRO A 108 9.11 -3.72 0.24
C PRO A 108 8.73 -4.20 -1.16
N ALA A 109 7.43 -4.21 -1.44
CA ALA A 109 6.88 -4.50 -2.75
C ALA A 109 7.42 -3.52 -3.80
N LEU A 110 7.65 -4.03 -5.01
CA LEU A 110 7.85 -3.17 -6.16
C LEU A 110 6.57 -2.37 -6.42
N THR A 111 6.69 -1.04 -6.44
CA THR A 111 5.54 -0.13 -6.58
C THR A 111 5.56 0.57 -7.93
N HIS A 112 4.54 0.34 -8.75
CA HIS A 112 4.39 0.92 -10.08
C HIS A 112 3.21 1.89 -10.14
N GLY A 113 3.48 3.16 -10.43
CA GLY A 113 2.46 4.18 -10.65
C GLY A 113 2.02 4.26 -12.10
N VAL A 114 0.72 4.40 -12.36
CA VAL A 114 0.15 4.62 -13.69
C VAL A 114 -0.66 5.91 -13.65
N ILE A 115 -0.44 6.80 -14.62
CA ILE A 115 -1.12 8.10 -14.67
C ILE A 115 -1.47 8.49 -16.10
N GLY A 116 -2.63 9.13 -16.30
CA GLY A 116 -3.03 9.62 -17.62
C GLY A 116 -2.37 10.94 -17.98
N GLY A 117 -1.70 11.02 -19.14
CA GLY A 117 -1.25 12.30 -19.70
C GLY A 117 -2.41 13.18 -20.18
N THR A 118 -3.54 12.55 -20.52
CA THR A 118 -4.82 13.21 -20.83
C THR A 118 -6.00 12.47 -20.20
N GLY A 119 -7.14 13.15 -20.10
CA GLY A 119 -8.42 12.47 -19.79
C GLY A 119 -8.72 11.39 -20.85
N GLY A 120 -9.22 10.23 -20.41
CA GLY A 120 -9.53 9.11 -21.29
C GLY A 120 -8.33 8.48 -22.00
N ALA A 121 -7.12 8.63 -21.46
CA ALA A 121 -5.92 8.03 -22.06
C ALA A 121 -5.86 6.50 -21.96
N GLY A 122 -6.56 5.91 -20.98
CA GLY A 122 -6.53 4.48 -20.68
C GLY A 122 -5.60 4.09 -19.53
N ALA A 123 -5.24 5.03 -18.64
CA ALA A 123 -4.39 4.77 -17.46
C ALA A 123 -4.97 3.70 -16.53
N SER A 124 -6.20 3.89 -16.05
CA SER A 124 -6.92 2.93 -15.20
C SER A 124 -7.03 1.54 -15.82
N VAL A 125 -7.30 1.48 -17.13
CA VAL A 125 -7.38 0.23 -17.89
C VAL A 125 -6.03 -0.47 -17.97
N LEU A 126 -4.94 0.28 -18.21
CA LEU A 126 -3.59 -0.27 -18.22
C LEU A 126 -3.17 -0.73 -16.81
N ALA A 127 -3.46 0.04 -15.77
CA ALA A 127 -3.19 -0.31 -14.37
C ALA A 127 -3.87 -1.64 -14.00
N CYS A 128 -5.16 -1.78 -14.32
CA CYS A 128 -5.90 -3.03 -14.15
C CYS A 128 -5.27 -4.19 -14.92
N ALA A 129 -4.83 -3.97 -16.16
CA ALA A 129 -4.22 -5.00 -16.97
C ALA A 129 -2.87 -5.46 -16.41
N VAL A 130 -2.01 -4.53 -15.98
CA VAL A 130 -0.69 -4.80 -15.37
C VAL A 130 -0.88 -5.56 -14.05
N ALA A 131 -1.79 -5.12 -13.19
CA ALA A 131 -2.09 -5.78 -11.92
C ALA A 131 -2.66 -7.20 -12.13
N ARG A 132 -3.48 -7.41 -13.17
CA ARG A 132 -3.98 -8.74 -13.51
C ARG A 132 -2.89 -9.66 -14.05
N GLN A 133 -2.02 -9.18 -14.96
CA GLN A 133 -0.96 -10.01 -15.54
C GLN A 133 0.09 -10.43 -14.49
N SER A 134 0.44 -9.55 -13.57
CA SER A 134 1.31 -9.87 -12.44
C SER A 134 0.70 -10.95 -11.54
N ALA A 135 -0.58 -10.81 -11.17
CA ALA A 135 -1.30 -11.82 -10.40
C ALA A 135 -1.44 -13.18 -11.12
N GLU A 136 -1.71 -13.17 -12.43
CA GLU A 136 -1.75 -14.37 -13.28
C GLU A 136 -0.37 -15.05 -13.39
N SER A 137 0.72 -14.29 -13.20
CA SER A 137 2.10 -14.80 -13.12
C SER A 137 2.48 -15.34 -11.74
N GLY A 138 1.53 -15.38 -10.80
CA GLY A 138 1.73 -15.94 -9.45
C GLY A 138 2.22 -14.93 -8.40
N VAL A 139 2.34 -13.65 -8.75
CA VAL A 139 2.83 -12.60 -7.85
C VAL A 139 1.69 -12.05 -6.99
N SER A 140 1.89 -11.98 -5.67
CA SER A 140 0.91 -11.37 -4.77
C SER A 140 0.81 -9.87 -5.06
N THR A 141 -0.31 -9.43 -5.62
CA THR A 141 -0.44 -8.07 -6.18
C THR A 141 -1.62 -7.32 -5.58
N VAL A 142 -1.44 -6.02 -5.32
CA VAL A 142 -2.55 -5.12 -5.02
C VAL A 142 -2.65 -3.99 -6.05
N LEU A 143 -3.87 -3.71 -6.48
CA LEU A 143 -4.23 -2.55 -7.28
C LEU A 143 -4.92 -1.51 -6.41
N VAL A 144 -4.38 -0.29 -6.39
CA VAL A 144 -4.86 0.83 -5.58
C VAL A 144 -5.43 1.91 -6.50
N ASP A 145 -6.73 2.20 -6.35
CA ASP A 145 -7.42 3.28 -7.04
C ASP A 145 -7.25 4.61 -6.29
N ALA A 146 -6.30 5.45 -6.69
CA ALA A 146 -6.10 6.73 -6.02
C ALA A 146 -6.99 7.86 -6.58
N ASP A 147 -7.93 7.57 -7.50
CA ASP A 147 -8.83 8.55 -8.11
C ASP A 147 -10.29 8.38 -7.65
N ALA A 148 -10.69 9.16 -6.65
CA ALA A 148 -12.06 9.18 -6.11
C ALA A 148 -13.15 9.42 -7.17
N LEU A 149 -12.80 10.03 -8.30
CA LEU A 149 -13.71 10.41 -9.37
C LEU A 149 -13.59 9.49 -10.60
N GLY A 150 -12.78 8.43 -10.52
CA GLY A 150 -12.46 7.51 -11.63
C GLY A 150 -13.53 6.46 -11.94
N GLY A 151 -14.52 6.29 -11.07
CA GLY A 151 -15.62 5.33 -11.25
C GLY A 151 -15.36 3.91 -10.73
N GLY A 152 -14.22 3.70 -10.06
CA GLY A 152 -13.87 2.45 -9.38
C GLY A 152 -13.18 1.43 -10.30
N LEU A 153 -11.94 1.06 -9.95
CA LEU A 153 -11.18 0.04 -10.70
C LEU A 153 -11.77 -1.37 -10.61
N ASP A 154 -12.56 -1.64 -9.58
CA ASP A 154 -13.27 -2.90 -9.42
C ASP A 154 -14.30 -3.14 -10.53
N VAL A 155 -14.90 -2.09 -11.08
CA VAL A 155 -15.78 -2.18 -12.27
C VAL A 155 -14.99 -2.56 -13.53
N VAL A 156 -13.80 -1.99 -13.70
CA VAL A 156 -12.92 -2.31 -14.84
C VAL A 156 -12.47 -3.78 -14.79
N LEU A 157 -12.30 -4.32 -13.59
CA LEU A 157 -11.95 -5.72 -13.36
C LEU A 157 -13.16 -6.68 -13.36
N GLY A 158 -14.40 -6.17 -13.31
CA GLY A 158 -15.60 -6.98 -13.15
C GLY A 158 -15.66 -7.68 -11.79
N CYS A 159 -15.11 -7.05 -10.75
CA CYS A 159 -15.00 -7.58 -9.39
C CYS A 159 -15.77 -6.75 -8.35
N GLU A 160 -16.64 -5.85 -8.78
CA GLU A 160 -17.39 -4.93 -7.95
C GLU A 160 -18.38 -5.58 -6.97
N ASN A 161 -18.76 -6.84 -7.21
CA ASN A 161 -19.67 -7.60 -6.36
C ASN A 161 -18.92 -8.42 -5.30
N ILE A 162 -17.59 -8.34 -5.26
CA ILE A 162 -16.78 -9.02 -4.24
C ILE A 162 -16.72 -8.14 -3.00
N GLU A 163 -17.18 -8.71 -1.88
CA GLU A 163 -17.17 -8.07 -0.57
C GLU A 163 -15.74 -7.82 -0.05
N GLY A 164 -15.58 -6.72 0.69
CA GLY A 164 -14.35 -6.35 1.40
C GLY A 164 -14.23 -4.84 1.58
N LEU A 165 -13.12 -4.40 2.19
CA LEU A 165 -12.86 -3.00 2.49
C LEU A 165 -12.62 -2.16 1.23
N ARG A 166 -13.11 -0.92 1.30
CA ARG A 166 -12.98 0.15 0.30
C ARG A 166 -12.43 1.41 0.98
N TRP A 167 -12.01 2.40 0.20
CA TRP A 167 -11.42 3.64 0.72
C TRP A 167 -12.16 4.32 1.89
N PRO A 168 -13.50 4.49 1.87
CA PRO A 168 -14.20 5.17 2.96
C PRO A 168 -14.01 4.51 4.34
N ALA A 169 -13.93 3.18 4.37
CA ALA A 169 -13.68 2.44 5.60
C ALA A 169 -12.24 2.60 6.10
N LEU A 170 -11.27 2.74 5.20
CA LEU A 170 -9.85 2.96 5.54
C LEU A 170 -9.59 4.40 5.98
N ALA A 171 -10.24 5.39 5.38
CA ALA A 171 -10.12 6.79 5.77
C ALA A 171 -10.59 7.06 7.21
N SER A 172 -11.51 6.23 7.71
CA SER A 172 -11.96 6.25 9.11
C SER A 172 -10.95 5.64 10.08
N SER A 173 -9.99 4.85 9.58
CA SER A 173 -8.93 4.27 10.39
C SER A 173 -7.81 5.30 10.59
N ARG A 174 -7.50 5.64 11.85
CA ARG A 174 -6.49 6.66 12.20
C ARG A 174 -5.05 6.18 11.99
N GLY A 175 -4.68 5.79 10.76
CA GLY A 175 -3.31 5.43 10.37
C GLY A 175 -2.76 4.13 10.95
N ARG A 176 -3.62 3.22 11.42
CA ARG A 176 -3.24 1.97 12.11
C ARG A 176 -3.57 0.75 11.27
N LEU A 177 -2.97 0.66 10.08
CA LEU A 177 -3.21 -0.43 9.16
C LEU A 177 -2.06 -1.43 9.20
N ARG A 178 -2.36 -2.65 9.66
CA ARG A 178 -1.42 -3.75 9.56
C ARG A 178 -1.41 -4.32 8.14
N PRO A 179 -0.23 -4.67 7.62
CA PRO A 179 -0.09 -5.32 6.31
C PRO A 179 -1.01 -6.55 6.14
N SER A 180 -1.01 -7.49 7.10
CA SER A 180 -1.87 -8.68 7.02
C SER A 180 -3.35 -8.34 7.01
N THR A 181 -3.77 -7.42 7.88
CA THR A 181 -5.17 -7.01 8.02
C THR A 181 -5.66 -6.30 6.74
N LEU A 182 -4.80 -5.50 6.09
CA LEU A 182 -5.12 -4.95 4.79
C LEU A 182 -5.30 -6.06 3.74
N GLN A 183 -4.34 -6.99 3.65
CA GLN A 183 -4.39 -8.06 2.66
C GLN A 183 -5.65 -8.94 2.77
N ASP A 184 -6.03 -9.30 4.00
CA ASP A 184 -7.17 -10.17 4.27
C ASP A 184 -8.52 -9.46 4.08
N ALA A 185 -8.55 -8.14 4.22
CA ALA A 185 -9.78 -7.38 4.19
C ALA A 185 -10.13 -6.82 2.82
N LEU A 186 -9.18 -6.76 1.87
CA LEU A 186 -9.44 -6.26 0.52
C LEU A 186 -10.15 -7.30 -0.36
N PRO A 187 -11.07 -6.86 -1.24
CA PRO A 187 -11.63 -7.73 -2.28
C PRO A 187 -10.54 -8.35 -3.15
N ARG A 188 -10.64 -9.67 -3.36
CA ARG A 188 -9.57 -10.47 -3.95
C ARG A 188 -10.07 -11.45 -5.00
N GLN A 189 -9.34 -11.56 -6.11
CA GLN A 189 -9.49 -12.60 -7.14
C GLN A 189 -8.13 -13.27 -7.38
N GLY A 190 -7.96 -14.52 -6.94
CA GLY A 190 -6.68 -15.23 -7.06
C GLY A 190 -5.57 -14.52 -6.29
N ASN A 191 -4.54 -14.02 -6.97
CA ASN A 191 -3.44 -13.26 -6.36
C ASN A 191 -3.59 -11.74 -6.49
N LEU A 192 -4.73 -11.25 -6.98
CA LEU A 192 -5.00 -9.82 -7.14
C LEU A 192 -5.98 -9.34 -6.05
N SER A 193 -5.51 -8.46 -5.17
CA SER A 193 -6.34 -7.66 -4.28
C SER A 193 -6.60 -6.28 -4.87
N VAL A 194 -7.75 -5.67 -4.58
CA VAL A 194 -8.16 -4.38 -5.16
C VAL A 194 -8.68 -3.45 -4.07
N LEU A 195 -8.02 -2.32 -3.88
CA LEU A 195 -8.54 -1.20 -3.11
C LEU A 195 -9.17 -0.18 -4.08
N SER A 196 -10.51 -0.20 -4.13
CA SER A 196 -11.33 0.68 -4.95
C SER A 196 -12.17 1.62 -4.07
N TRP A 197 -12.85 2.56 -4.71
CA TRP A 197 -13.85 3.41 -4.07
C TRP A 197 -15.20 2.69 -3.93
N ASP A 198 -15.93 3.00 -2.85
CA ASP A 198 -17.32 2.58 -2.75
C ASP A 198 -18.22 3.55 -3.54
N ARG A 199 -19.40 3.07 -3.95
CA ARG A 199 -20.43 3.83 -4.65
C ARG A 199 -21.28 4.66 -3.70
N THR A 200 -21.20 4.39 -2.40
CA THR A 200 -21.85 5.17 -1.35
C THR A 200 -21.01 6.43 -1.07
N LEU A 201 -21.02 7.37 -2.02
CA LEU A 201 -20.38 8.67 -1.83
C LEU A 201 -21.19 9.51 -0.85
N GLU A 202 -21.00 9.29 0.46
CA GLU A 202 -21.25 10.35 1.42
C GLU A 202 -20.25 11.47 1.14
N ALA A 203 -20.75 12.71 0.99
CA ALA A 203 -20.02 13.83 0.40
C ALA A 203 -18.64 14.13 1.04
N ASP A 204 -18.46 13.80 2.33
CA ASP A 204 -17.22 14.03 3.09
C ASP A 204 -16.17 12.91 2.98
N THR A 205 -16.46 11.80 2.30
CA THR A 205 -15.54 10.65 2.20
C THR A 205 -14.69 10.63 0.92
N SER A 206 -14.92 11.56 0.00
CA SER A 206 -14.30 11.58 -1.35
C SER A 206 -12.86 12.13 -1.40
N HIS A 207 -12.22 12.36 -0.25
CA HIS A 207 -10.88 12.94 -0.18
C HIS A 207 -9.88 12.01 0.53
N ILE A 208 -8.84 11.57 -0.19
CA ILE A 208 -7.70 10.88 0.41
C ILE A 208 -6.78 11.93 1.05
N THR A 209 -6.67 11.93 2.37
CA THR A 209 -5.66 12.75 3.06
C THR A 209 -4.27 12.13 2.88
N GLU A 210 -3.21 12.95 2.93
CA GLU A 210 -1.82 12.51 2.80
C GLU A 210 -1.49 11.37 3.78
N GLY A 211 -1.79 11.53 5.07
CA GLY A 211 -1.53 10.49 6.07
C GLY A 211 -2.30 9.18 5.86
N VAL A 212 -3.50 9.23 5.26
CA VAL A 212 -4.25 8.00 4.90
C VAL A 212 -3.62 7.33 3.70
N PHE A 213 -3.23 8.10 2.68
CA PHE A 213 -2.52 7.57 1.51
C PHE A 213 -1.22 6.87 1.94
N ASP A 214 -0.38 7.54 2.71
CA ASP A 214 0.90 7.02 3.16
C ASP A 214 0.75 5.75 3.99
N ALA A 215 -0.22 5.71 4.92
CA ALA A 215 -0.49 4.52 5.72
C ALA A 215 -0.93 3.33 4.85
N VAL A 216 -1.78 3.56 3.86
CA VAL A 216 -2.26 2.51 2.94
C VAL A 216 -1.14 2.02 2.03
N ILE A 217 -0.35 2.91 1.44
CA ILE A 217 0.76 2.52 0.57
C ILE A 217 1.84 1.79 1.37
N ALA A 218 2.19 2.27 2.56
CA ALA A 218 3.16 1.59 3.43
C ALA A 218 2.68 0.17 3.81
N ALA A 219 1.40 0.02 4.19
CA ALA A 219 0.83 -1.29 4.48
C ALA A 219 0.80 -2.19 3.24
N SER A 220 0.45 -1.64 2.07
CA SER A 220 0.44 -2.37 0.79
C SER A 220 1.83 -2.86 0.41
N GLN A 221 2.85 -2.02 0.55
CA GLN A 221 4.25 -2.35 0.25
C GLN A 221 4.80 -3.45 1.17
N GLN A 222 4.26 -3.62 2.37
CA GLN A 222 4.67 -4.69 3.28
C GLN A 222 3.84 -5.97 3.12
N ALA A 223 2.62 -5.86 2.59
CA ALA A 223 1.66 -6.97 2.48
C ALA A 223 1.77 -7.76 1.17
N PHE A 224 2.20 -7.11 0.10
CA PHE A 224 2.21 -7.66 -1.26
C PHE A 224 3.63 -7.70 -1.84
N ASP A 225 3.80 -8.42 -2.96
CA ASP A 225 5.06 -8.46 -3.70
C ASP A 225 5.11 -7.38 -4.79
N PHE A 226 3.93 -6.94 -5.27
CA PHE A 226 3.78 -5.90 -6.27
C PHE A 226 2.58 -4.99 -5.98
N VAL A 227 2.77 -3.68 -6.09
CA VAL A 227 1.75 -2.64 -5.86
C VAL A 227 1.59 -1.85 -7.16
N VAL A 228 0.38 -1.79 -7.69
CA VAL A 228 0.03 -0.92 -8.83
C VAL A 228 -0.86 0.21 -8.32
N ILE A 229 -0.47 1.45 -8.55
CA ILE A 229 -1.24 2.63 -8.14
C ILE A 229 -1.78 3.33 -9.39
N ASP A 230 -3.10 3.39 -9.55
CA ASP A 230 -3.73 4.25 -10.55
C ASP A 230 -3.87 5.66 -9.97
N LEU A 231 -3.14 6.62 -10.52
CA LEU A 231 -3.05 7.98 -10.01
C LEU A 231 -3.97 8.91 -10.82
N PRO A 232 -4.73 9.80 -10.15
CA PRO A 232 -5.43 10.87 -10.85
C PRO A 232 -4.41 11.77 -11.55
N ARG A 233 -4.76 12.32 -12.71
CA ARG A 233 -3.84 13.19 -13.49
C ARG A 233 -3.29 14.37 -12.67
N HIS A 234 -4.09 14.85 -11.71
CA HIS A 234 -3.77 15.95 -10.81
C HIS A 234 -3.35 15.48 -9.41
N ALA A 235 -2.94 14.20 -9.27
CA ALA A 235 -2.43 13.66 -8.02
C ALA A 235 -1.36 14.57 -7.42
N PRO A 236 -1.29 14.70 -6.09
CA PRO A 236 -0.16 15.36 -5.43
C PRO A 236 1.16 14.74 -5.89
N ILE A 237 2.19 15.57 -6.02
CA ILE A 237 3.45 15.16 -6.64
C ILE A 237 4.22 14.17 -5.75
N GLU A 238 4.07 14.31 -4.44
CA GLU A 238 4.60 13.43 -3.40
C GLU A 238 4.14 11.97 -3.55
N TRP A 239 2.95 11.72 -4.11
CA TRP A 239 2.49 10.35 -4.34
C TRP A 239 3.36 9.63 -5.37
N ALA A 240 3.90 10.36 -6.34
CA ALA A 240 4.85 9.81 -7.30
C ALA A 240 6.14 9.33 -6.62
N ALA A 241 6.58 10.00 -5.55
CA ALA A 241 7.80 9.64 -4.82
C ALA A 241 7.67 8.31 -4.04
N THR A 242 6.45 7.80 -3.86
CA THR A 242 6.21 6.48 -3.26
C THR A 242 6.38 5.32 -4.25
N CYS A 243 6.46 5.62 -5.55
CA CYS A 243 6.65 4.65 -6.62
C CYS A 243 8.14 4.36 -6.88
N HIS A 244 8.44 3.15 -7.36
CA HIS A 244 9.76 2.79 -7.88
C HIS A 244 9.88 3.11 -9.37
N SER A 245 8.77 2.98 -10.10
CA SER A 245 8.66 3.31 -11.51
C SER A 245 7.28 3.88 -11.83
N MET A 246 7.18 4.67 -12.90
CA MET A 246 5.92 5.22 -13.34
C MET A 246 5.72 5.17 -14.85
N THR A 247 4.47 4.94 -15.25
CA THR A 247 4.03 4.99 -16.64
C THR A 247 3.01 6.11 -16.84
N VAL A 248 3.31 7.05 -17.73
CA VAL A 248 2.35 8.05 -18.21
C VAL A 248 1.66 7.54 -19.48
N VAL A 249 0.33 7.44 -19.47
CA VAL A 249 -0.45 6.89 -20.59
C VAL A 249 -0.93 7.99 -21.53
N THR A 250 -0.58 7.82 -22.79
CA THR A 250 -0.73 8.66 -23.98
C THR A 250 -1.54 8.20 -25.18
N PRO A 251 -2.69 8.75 -25.62
CA PRO A 251 -3.07 8.52 -27.02
C PRO A 251 -2.04 9.15 -27.97
N GLY A 252 -1.75 8.47 -29.09
CA GLY A 252 -0.85 8.90 -30.17
C GLY A 252 -1.37 10.10 -30.97
N ARG A 253 -1.58 11.24 -30.30
CA ARG A 253 -2.14 12.49 -30.85
C ARG A 253 -1.29 13.68 -30.41
N VAL A 254 -1.10 14.67 -31.28
CA VAL A 254 -0.28 15.87 -30.99
C VAL A 254 -0.74 16.60 -29.73
N ARG A 255 -2.04 16.92 -29.62
CA ARG A 255 -2.57 17.61 -28.43
C ARG A 255 -2.36 16.80 -27.14
N ALA A 256 -2.44 15.47 -27.24
CA ALA A 256 -2.21 14.60 -26.10
C ALA A 256 -0.74 14.55 -25.70
N ALA A 257 0.18 14.56 -26.66
CA ALA A 257 1.61 14.71 -26.41
C ALA A 257 1.92 16.00 -25.62
N VAL A 258 1.35 17.14 -26.03
CA VAL A 258 1.56 18.42 -25.32
C VAL A 258 1.03 18.37 -23.88
N ALA A 259 -0.17 17.84 -23.67
CA ALA A 259 -0.72 17.69 -22.33
C ALA A 259 0.09 16.70 -21.47
N THR A 260 0.57 15.62 -22.08
CA THR A 260 1.41 14.61 -21.43
C THR A 260 2.76 15.20 -21.03
N ALA A 261 3.38 16.05 -21.87
CA ALA A 261 4.62 16.76 -21.54
C ALA A 261 4.47 17.61 -20.28
N ALA A 262 3.32 18.26 -20.07
CA ALA A 262 3.05 19.01 -18.84
C ALA A 262 2.93 18.10 -17.61
N VAL A 263 2.26 16.94 -17.75
CA VAL A 263 2.16 15.95 -16.66
C VAL A 263 3.53 15.36 -16.33
N ALA A 264 4.28 14.91 -17.34
CA ALA A 264 5.62 14.34 -17.18
C ALA A 264 6.60 15.38 -16.61
N GLY A 265 6.57 16.62 -17.10
CA GLY A 265 7.40 17.71 -16.59
C GLY A 265 7.15 18.03 -15.12
N ARG A 266 5.91 17.85 -14.63
CA ARG A 266 5.60 17.93 -13.20
C ARG A 266 6.22 16.77 -12.43
N LEU A 267 5.97 15.54 -12.88
CA LEU A 267 6.41 14.33 -12.17
C LEU A 267 7.94 14.16 -12.13
N THR A 268 8.64 14.54 -13.20
CA THR A 268 10.11 14.48 -13.29
C THR A 268 10.83 15.37 -12.27
N GLN A 269 10.13 16.29 -11.61
CA GLN A 269 10.70 17.08 -10.51
C GLN A 269 10.98 16.25 -9.26
N VAL A 270 10.32 15.10 -9.08
CA VAL A 270 10.45 14.25 -7.88
C VAL A 270 10.77 12.79 -8.20
N HIS A 271 10.63 12.35 -9.44
CA HIS A 271 10.77 10.95 -9.82
C HIS A 271 11.51 10.79 -11.14
N SER A 272 12.60 10.03 -11.14
CA SER A 272 13.48 9.88 -12.31
C SER A 272 13.06 8.76 -13.27
N SER A 273 12.44 7.69 -12.77
CA SER A 273 12.03 6.53 -13.58
C SER A 273 10.61 6.70 -14.14
N ILE A 274 10.45 7.64 -15.07
CA ILE A 274 9.17 7.93 -15.73
C ILE A 274 9.28 7.56 -17.20
N ARG A 275 8.33 6.76 -17.67
CA ARG A 275 8.25 6.35 -19.08
C ARG A 275 6.85 6.58 -19.62
N VAL A 276 6.73 6.70 -20.95
CA VAL A 276 5.45 6.93 -21.62
C VAL A 276 4.97 5.66 -22.32
N ALA A 277 3.71 5.30 -22.10
CA ALA A 277 3.03 4.26 -22.86
C ALA A 277 2.08 4.91 -23.88
N VAL A 278 2.26 4.59 -25.15
CA VAL A 278 1.47 5.20 -26.24
C VAL A 278 0.35 4.27 -26.70
N ARG A 279 -0.89 4.69 -26.46
CA ARG A 279 -2.09 4.11 -27.04
C ARG A 279 -2.22 4.52 -28.50
N GLU A 280 -2.14 3.56 -29.40
CA GLU A 280 -2.24 3.76 -30.84
C GLU A 280 -3.57 4.43 -31.23
N SER A 281 -3.51 5.37 -32.18
CA SER A 281 -4.65 6.17 -32.63
C SER A 281 -5.12 5.87 -34.05
N GLY A 282 -4.66 4.77 -34.64
CA GLY A 282 -4.99 4.36 -36.01
C GLY A 282 -4.37 5.28 -37.08
N ARG A 283 -5.03 5.38 -38.24
CA ARG A 283 -4.56 6.22 -39.37
C ARG A 283 -4.51 7.69 -38.94
N GLY A 284 -3.33 8.31 -39.07
CA GLY A 284 -3.09 9.70 -38.65
C GLY A 284 -2.62 9.85 -37.20
N GLY A 285 -2.30 8.75 -36.52
CA GLY A 285 -1.61 8.78 -35.24
C GLY A 285 -0.19 9.34 -35.36
N VAL A 286 0.30 9.91 -34.27
CA VAL A 286 1.70 10.34 -34.13
C VAL A 286 2.55 9.11 -33.82
N ASP A 287 3.73 9.06 -34.43
CA ASP A 287 4.76 8.06 -34.14
C ASP A 287 5.14 8.06 -32.66
N ALA A 288 5.29 6.88 -32.06
CA ALA A 288 5.46 6.74 -30.62
C ALA A 288 6.82 7.24 -30.14
N ASP A 289 7.90 7.00 -30.90
CA ASP A 289 9.23 7.50 -30.59
C ASP A 289 9.29 9.02 -30.68
N LEU A 290 8.66 9.60 -31.72
CA LEU A 290 8.54 11.06 -31.83
C LEU A 290 7.73 11.66 -30.68
N LEU A 291 6.65 10.98 -30.28
CA LEU A 291 5.82 11.41 -29.15
C LEU A 291 6.64 11.39 -27.85
N ALA A 292 7.35 10.30 -27.56
CA ALA A 292 8.17 10.16 -26.36
C ALA A 292 9.25 11.25 -26.30
N LYS A 293 9.93 11.51 -27.41
CA LYS A 293 10.89 12.62 -27.55
C LYS A 293 10.25 13.98 -27.27
N ALA A 294 9.02 14.21 -27.76
CA ALA A 294 8.30 15.47 -27.52
C ALA A 294 7.82 15.62 -26.07
N VAL A 295 7.49 14.52 -25.39
CA VAL A 295 7.15 14.51 -23.96
C VAL A 295 8.39 14.70 -23.09
N GLY A 296 9.56 14.25 -23.55
CA GLY A 296 10.83 14.37 -22.84
C GLY A 296 11.11 13.20 -21.89
N VAL A 297 10.51 12.03 -22.11
CA VAL A 297 10.71 10.81 -21.32
C VAL A 297 10.90 9.60 -22.23
N GLU A 298 11.42 8.50 -21.69
CA GLU A 298 11.63 7.28 -22.46
C GLU A 298 10.31 6.59 -22.83
N LEU A 299 10.29 5.92 -23.98
CA LEU A 299 9.16 5.13 -24.44
C LEU A 299 9.14 3.78 -23.71
N ALA A 300 8.08 3.52 -22.93
CA ALA A 300 7.84 2.18 -22.38
C ALA A 300 7.34 1.22 -23.47
N GLY A 301 6.56 1.73 -24.41
CA GLY A 301 6.11 0.97 -25.58
C GLY A 301 4.73 1.43 -26.07
N THR A 302 4.14 0.64 -26.95
CA THR A 302 2.85 0.94 -27.56
C THR A 302 1.83 -0.17 -27.34
N PHE A 303 0.56 0.22 -27.26
CA PHE A 303 -0.55 -0.72 -27.25
C PHE A 303 -1.73 -0.17 -28.03
N ARG A 304 -2.65 -1.05 -28.41
CA ARG A 304 -3.90 -0.69 -29.09
C ARG A 304 -5.07 -1.31 -28.35
N ASP A 305 -6.22 -0.67 -28.49
CA ASP A 305 -7.46 -1.17 -27.90
C ASP A 305 -7.86 -2.50 -28.55
N ASP A 306 -8.27 -3.46 -27.72
CA ASP A 306 -8.90 -4.68 -28.19
C ASP A 306 -10.34 -4.37 -28.59
N VAL A 307 -10.80 -4.89 -29.74
CA VAL A 307 -12.09 -4.51 -30.37
C VAL A 307 -13.28 -4.59 -29.41
N ALA A 308 -13.33 -5.63 -28.58
CA ALA A 308 -14.43 -5.87 -27.65
C ALA A 308 -14.24 -5.22 -26.27
N LEU A 309 -13.16 -4.47 -26.04
CA LEU A 309 -12.82 -3.95 -24.71
C LEU A 309 -13.91 -3.00 -24.19
N GLY A 310 -14.25 -1.97 -24.95
CA GLY A 310 -15.26 -0.98 -24.53
C GLY A 310 -16.61 -1.63 -24.25
N GLU A 311 -17.11 -2.44 -25.19
CA GLU A 311 -18.39 -3.14 -25.02
C GLU A 311 -18.44 -4.07 -23.80
N LYS A 312 -17.33 -4.70 -23.44
CA LYS A 312 -17.26 -5.58 -22.27
C LYS A 312 -17.27 -4.79 -20.96
N LEU A 313 -16.53 -3.69 -20.91
CA LEU A 313 -16.53 -2.79 -19.76
C LEU A 313 -17.94 -2.21 -19.54
N ASP A 314 -18.61 -1.77 -20.61
CA ASP A 314 -19.98 -1.24 -20.53
C ASP A 314 -21.00 -2.28 -20.04
N ARG A 315 -20.74 -3.58 -20.26
CA ARG A 315 -21.58 -4.69 -19.76
C ARG A 315 -21.16 -5.21 -18.38
N GLY A 316 -20.13 -4.63 -17.74
CA GLY A 316 -19.61 -5.10 -16.45
C GLY A 316 -18.93 -6.47 -16.52
N GLU A 317 -18.48 -6.91 -17.71
CA GLU A 317 -17.77 -8.19 -17.87
C GLU A 317 -16.29 -8.11 -17.48
N GLY A 318 -15.80 -6.90 -17.19
CA GLY A 318 -14.41 -6.60 -16.88
C GLY A 318 -13.46 -6.73 -18.08
N LEU A 319 -12.16 -6.67 -17.79
CA LEU A 319 -11.13 -6.79 -18.81
C LEU A 319 -11.20 -8.13 -19.56
N PRO A 320 -11.12 -8.15 -20.91
CA PRO A 320 -11.04 -9.38 -21.69
C PRO A 320 -9.91 -10.30 -21.19
N ARG A 321 -10.18 -11.59 -21.01
CA ARG A 321 -9.16 -12.60 -20.66
C ARG A 321 -8.45 -13.15 -21.91
N GLY A 322 -7.24 -13.66 -21.73
CA GLY A 322 -6.47 -14.33 -22.78
C GLY A 322 -5.46 -13.42 -23.49
N ARG A 323 -5.01 -13.84 -24.69
CA ARG A 323 -3.89 -13.22 -25.43
C ARG A 323 -4.32 -11.96 -26.19
N THR A 324 -4.68 -10.91 -25.48
CA THR A 324 -5.10 -9.64 -26.09
C THR A 324 -3.91 -8.71 -26.36
N HIS A 325 -4.10 -7.60 -27.07
CA HIS A 325 -3.05 -6.60 -27.26
C HIS A 325 -2.69 -5.90 -25.95
N LEU A 326 -3.71 -5.49 -25.19
CA LEU A 326 -3.52 -4.90 -23.89
C LEU A 326 -2.83 -5.86 -22.91
N ALA A 327 -3.27 -7.13 -22.85
CA ALA A 327 -2.67 -8.12 -21.96
C ALA A 327 -1.18 -8.37 -22.27
N ARG A 328 -0.80 -8.45 -23.54
CA ARG A 328 0.62 -8.60 -23.93
C ARG A 328 1.47 -7.41 -23.53
N PHE A 329 0.98 -6.19 -23.75
CA PHE A 329 1.71 -4.99 -23.37
C PHE A 329 1.80 -4.86 -21.84
N ALA A 330 0.73 -5.19 -21.12
CA ALA A 330 0.72 -5.22 -19.66
C ALA A 330 1.70 -6.26 -19.08
N SER A 331 1.78 -7.45 -19.69
CA SER A 331 2.77 -8.47 -19.31
C SER A 331 4.19 -7.97 -19.55
N TYR A 332 4.47 -7.36 -20.71
CA TYR A 332 5.77 -6.77 -21.01
C TYR A 332 6.15 -5.70 -19.98
N LEU A 333 5.24 -4.76 -19.68
CA LEU A 333 5.46 -3.72 -18.68
C LEU A 333 5.74 -4.29 -17.29
N PHE A 334 4.96 -5.31 -16.90
CA PHE A 334 5.19 -6.01 -15.63
C PHE A 334 6.55 -6.69 -15.61
N ASP A 335 6.90 -7.46 -16.62
CA ASP A 335 8.19 -8.18 -16.70
C ASP A 335 9.36 -7.19 -16.66
N ASP A 336 9.25 -6.08 -17.38
CA ASP A 336 10.27 -5.04 -17.44
C ASP A 336 10.44 -4.33 -16.08
N VAL A 337 9.36 -3.99 -15.39
CA VAL A 337 9.42 -3.38 -14.04
C VAL A 337 9.86 -4.39 -12.97
N TYR A 338 9.47 -5.66 -13.10
CA TYR A 338 9.68 -6.68 -12.07
C TYR A 338 11.03 -7.43 -12.22
N ALA A 339 11.58 -7.53 -13.43
CA ALA A 339 12.85 -8.19 -13.70
C ALA A 339 14.08 -7.30 -13.47
N GLU A 340 13.96 -5.97 -13.53
CA GLU A 340 15.06 -5.03 -13.23
C GLU A 340 15.57 -5.13 -11.77
N GLU A 341 14.83 -5.82 -10.89
CA GLU A 341 15.04 -5.85 -9.44
C GLU A 341 15.31 -7.24 -8.84
N ARG A 342 15.44 -8.27 -9.69
CA ARG A 342 15.90 -9.61 -9.30
C ARG A 342 17.39 -9.80 -9.60
#